data_AF-G8F226-F1
#
_entry.id   AF-G8F226-F1
#
_cell.length_a   1.000
_cell.length_b   1.000
_cell.length_c   1.000
_cell.angle_alpha   90.00
_cell.angle_beta   90.00
_cell.angle_gamma   90.00
#
_symmetry.space_group_name_H-M   'P 1'
#
loop_
_entity.id
_entity.type
_entity.pdbx_description
1 polymer ?
#
loop_
_entity_poly.entity_id
_entity_poly.type
_entity_poly.pdbx_seq_one_letter_code
_entity_poly.pdbx_strand_id
1 'polypeptide(L)'
;VERDHALGHWEPHWKEFRFDLTQIPDGEAVTAAEFRIYKVPSIHLLNRTLHVSMFQVVQEQANRESDLFFLDLQTLRAGDEGWLVLDVTAASDRWLLKRHKDLGLRLYVETED
;
A
#
# COMPACT_ATOMS: atom_id res chain seq x y z
N VAL A 1 21.59 -12.37 -35.67
CA VAL A 1 20.21 -12.50 -35.15
C VAL A 1 20.23 -13.74 -34.28
N GLU A 2 20.17 -13.64 -32.96
CA GLU A 2 18.99 -13.30 -32.17
C GLU A 2 19.41 -12.75 -30.80
N ARG A 3 18.66 -11.78 -30.27
CA ARG A 3 18.58 -11.49 -28.84
C ARG A 3 17.10 -11.55 -28.48
N ASP A 4 16.70 -12.68 -27.91
CA ASP A 4 15.39 -12.88 -27.32
C ASP A 4 15.19 -11.88 -26.18
N HIS A 5 14.34 -10.89 -26.44
CA HIS A 5 13.73 -10.05 -25.42
C HIS A 5 12.59 -10.85 -24.77
N ALA A 6 12.93 -11.79 -23.91
CA ALA A 6 11.97 -12.54 -23.10
C ALA A 6 12.37 -12.53 -21.62
N LEU A 7 12.55 -11.33 -21.05
CA LEU A 7 12.52 -11.14 -19.61
C LEU A 7 11.20 -10.44 -19.30
N GLY A 8 10.18 -11.25 -19.02
CA GLY A 8 8.88 -10.77 -18.59
C GLY A 8 9.05 -9.83 -17.40
N HIS A 9 8.50 -8.63 -17.51
CA HIS A 9 8.29 -7.75 -16.38
C HIS A 9 7.32 -8.49 -15.44
N TRP A 10 7.84 -9.19 -14.43
CA TRP A 10 7.04 -9.61 -13.30
C TRP A 10 6.53 -8.32 -12.67
N GLU A 11 5.24 -8.01 -12.85
CA GLU A 11 4.63 -6.88 -12.18
C GLU A 11 4.86 -7.06 -10.66
N PRO A 12 5.31 -6.01 -9.95
CA PRO A 12 5.48 -6.11 -8.51
C PRO A 12 4.17 -6.54 -7.87
N HIS A 13 4.24 -7.44 -6.89
CA HIS A 13 3.11 -7.95 -6.11
C HIS A 13 2.53 -6.89 -5.14
N TRP A 14 2.82 -5.61 -5.40
CA TRP A 14 2.45 -4.48 -4.59
C TRP A 14 2.09 -3.28 -5.46
N LYS A 15 1.30 -2.36 -4.89
CA LYS A 15 0.92 -1.09 -5.51
C LYS A 15 1.22 0.07 -4.58
N GLU A 16 1.80 1.13 -5.13
CA GLU A 16 2.06 2.37 -4.40
C GLU A 16 1.01 3.45 -4.64
N PHE A 17 0.75 4.22 -3.59
CA PHE A 17 -0.13 5.37 -3.58
C PHE A 17 0.62 6.56 -2.99
N ARG A 18 0.59 7.70 -3.68
CA ARG A 18 1.24 8.93 -3.25
C ARG A 18 0.20 9.94 -2.83
N PHE A 19 0.49 10.67 -1.76
CA PHE A 19 -0.43 11.65 -1.18
C PHE A 19 0.21 13.03 -1.09
N ASP A 20 -0.63 14.05 -1.14
CA ASP A 20 -0.25 15.43 -0.88
C ASP A 20 -1.00 15.92 0.35
N LEU A 21 -0.27 16.17 1.44
CA LEU A 21 -0.82 16.70 2.69
C LEU A 21 -0.64 18.22 2.83
N THR A 22 -0.27 18.94 1.77
CA THR A 22 -0.22 20.41 1.79
C THR A 22 -1.58 21.06 2.07
N GLN A 23 -2.66 20.29 1.91
CA GLN A 23 -4.01 20.72 2.26
C GLN A 23 -4.29 20.74 3.78
N ILE A 24 -3.44 20.13 4.61
CA ILE A 24 -3.58 20.18 6.08
C ILE A 24 -2.94 21.47 6.62
N PRO A 25 -3.73 22.37 7.25
CA PRO A 25 -3.21 23.64 7.77
C PRO A 25 -2.09 23.49 8.81
N ASP A 26 -1.29 24.53 8.96
CA ASP A 26 -0.30 24.62 10.03
C ASP A 26 -0.96 24.64 11.41
N GLY A 27 -0.42 23.85 12.35
CA GLY A 27 -0.91 23.78 13.73
C GLY A 27 -2.02 22.75 13.94
N GLU A 28 -2.51 22.09 12.90
CA GLU A 28 -3.43 20.97 13.02
C GLU A 28 -2.68 19.64 13.16
N ALA A 29 -3.24 18.74 13.97
CA ALA A 29 -2.73 17.39 14.18
C ALA A 29 -3.72 16.37 13.61
N VAL A 30 -3.20 15.34 12.93
CA VAL A 30 -4.02 14.20 12.50
C VAL A 30 -4.31 13.33 13.73
N THR A 31 -5.59 13.17 14.06
CA THR A 31 -6.04 12.34 15.18
C THR A 31 -6.31 10.89 14.76
N ALA A 32 -6.78 10.70 13.53
CA ALA A 32 -7.00 9.41 12.90
C ALA A 32 -6.90 9.57 11.38
N ALA A 33 -6.43 8.53 10.70
CA ALA A 33 -6.42 8.47 9.25
C ALA A 33 -6.65 7.04 8.76
N GLU A 34 -7.48 6.91 7.73
CA GLU A 34 -7.82 5.62 7.12
C GLU A 34 -7.54 5.65 5.63
N PHE A 35 -6.91 4.60 5.12
CA PHE A 35 -6.83 4.34 3.70
C PHE A 35 -7.96 3.37 3.32
N ARG A 36 -8.86 3.83 2.44
CA ARG A 36 -10.02 3.03 2.01
C ARG A 36 -9.88 2.60 0.56
N ILE A 37 -9.99 1.29 0.32
CA ILE A 37 -9.98 0.71 -1.02
C ILE A 37 -11.18 -0.21 -1.19
N TYR A 38 -11.84 -0.12 -2.35
CA TYR A 38 -12.94 -1.02 -2.66
C TYR A 38 -12.40 -2.30 -3.29
N LYS A 39 -12.79 -3.44 -2.72
CA LYS A 39 -12.47 -4.75 -3.26
C LYS A 39 -13.67 -5.32 -3.99
N VAL A 40 -13.43 -5.71 -5.23
CA VAL A 40 -14.33 -6.52 -6.06
C VAL A 40 -14.02 -8.02 -5.81
N PRO A 41 -15.02 -8.90 -5.79
CA PRO A 41 -14.81 -10.32 -5.56
C PRO A 41 -14.00 -10.97 -6.69
N SER A 42 -13.04 -11.82 -6.32
CA SER A 42 -12.25 -12.60 -7.30
C SER A 42 -12.94 -13.93 -7.60
N ILE A 43 -13.43 -14.07 -8.84
CA ILE A 43 -14.05 -15.32 -9.32
C ILE A 43 -13.04 -16.47 -9.48
N HIS A 44 -11.76 -16.17 -9.66
CA HIS A 44 -10.71 -17.17 -9.89
C HIS A 44 -10.12 -17.72 -8.60
N LEU A 45 -10.19 -16.94 -7.51
CA LEU A 45 -9.55 -17.26 -6.23
C LEU A 45 -10.55 -17.51 -5.11
N LEU A 46 -11.84 -17.76 -5.42
CA LEU A 46 -12.96 -17.81 -4.47
C LEU A 46 -12.67 -18.50 -3.12
N ASN A 47 -11.88 -19.58 -3.14
CA ASN A 47 -11.56 -20.37 -1.94
C ASN A 47 -10.25 -19.98 -1.25
N ARG A 48 -9.50 -19.02 -1.78
CA ARG A 48 -8.26 -18.53 -1.19
C ARG A 48 -8.53 -17.42 -0.17
N THR A 49 -7.64 -17.36 0.80
CA THR A 49 -7.54 -16.26 1.74
C THR A 49 -6.53 -15.26 1.19
N LEU A 50 -6.85 -13.97 1.26
CA LEU A 50 -5.95 -12.88 0.93
C LEU A 50 -5.41 -12.27 2.23
N HIS A 51 -4.12 -11.98 2.25
CA HIS A 51 -3.47 -11.14 3.24
C HIS A 51 -3.14 -9.80 2.58
N VAL A 52 -3.79 -8.74 3.05
CA VAL A 52 -3.65 -7.39 2.54
C VAL A 52 -2.86 -6.57 3.55
N SER A 53 -1.62 -6.29 3.23
CA SER A 53 -0.69 -5.57 4.11
C SER A 53 -0.46 -4.15 3.60
N MET A 54 -0.43 -3.19 4.52
CA MET A 54 -0.19 -1.78 4.24
C MET A 54 1.09 -1.32 4.91
N PHE A 55 1.92 -0.59 4.15
CA PHE A 55 3.19 -0.04 4.61
C PHE A 55 3.31 1.44 4.25
N GLN A 56 3.94 2.21 5.14
CA GLN A 56 4.50 3.51 4.80
C GLN A 56 5.84 3.30 4.07
N VAL A 57 6.03 4.00 2.95
CA VAL A 57 7.34 4.14 2.31
C VAL A 57 8.10 5.23 3.05
N VAL A 58 9.13 4.86 3.82
CA VAL A 58 9.93 5.78 4.64
C VAL A 58 11.03 6.42 3.81
N GLN A 59 11.63 5.65 2.91
CA GLN A 59 12.64 6.14 1.98
C GLN A 59 12.52 5.42 0.64
N GLU A 60 12.29 6.19 -0.43
CA GLU A 60 12.30 5.67 -1.78
C GLU A 60 13.74 5.44 -2.26
N GLN A 61 13.97 4.31 -2.92
CA GLN A 61 15.30 3.88 -3.34
C GLN A 61 15.23 3.45 -4.81
N ALA A 62 15.93 4.17 -5.69
CA ALA A 62 15.88 3.90 -7.13
C ALA A 62 16.60 2.59 -7.54
N ASN A 63 17.59 2.16 -6.73
CA ASN A 63 18.48 1.03 -7.06
C ASN A 63 18.39 -0.13 -6.06
N ARG A 64 17.47 -0.10 -5.09
CA ARG A 64 17.27 -1.16 -4.09
C ARG A 64 15.85 -1.14 -3.54
N GLU A 65 15.49 -2.11 -2.70
CA GLU A 65 14.21 -2.09 -1.99
C GLU A 65 14.08 -0.83 -1.13
N SER A 66 12.87 -0.27 -1.14
CA SER A 66 12.52 0.89 -0.33
C SER A 66 12.42 0.51 1.15
N ASP A 67 12.77 1.43 2.04
CA ASP A 67 12.58 1.20 3.46
C ASP A 67 11.10 1.32 3.80
N LEU A 68 10.50 0.22 4.29
CA LEU A 68 9.08 0.12 4.60
C LEU A 68 8.83 0.10 6.10
N PHE A 69 7.74 0.73 6.52
CA PHE A 69 7.24 0.67 7.88
C PHE A 69 5.82 0.10 7.86
N PHE A 70 5.60 -1.02 8.55
CA PHE A 70 4.31 -1.69 8.61
C PHE A 70 3.25 -0.82 9.30
N LEU A 71 2.04 -0.79 8.74
CA LEU A 71 0.92 -0.02 9.26
C LEU A 71 -0.25 -0.92 9.66
N ASP A 72 -0.71 -1.77 8.75
CA ASP A 72 -1.90 -2.60 8.98
C ASP A 72 -1.87 -3.90 8.15
N LEU A 73 -2.61 -4.92 8.60
CA LEU A 73 -2.81 -6.20 7.92
C LEU A 73 -4.27 -6.62 8.07
N GLN A 74 -4.91 -6.91 6.94
CA GLN A 74 -6.26 -7.49 6.91
C GLN A 74 -6.27 -8.82 6.18
N THR A 75 -7.00 -9.77 6.77
CA THR A 75 -7.19 -11.10 6.22
C THR A 75 -8.64 -11.29 5.84
N LEU A 76 -8.89 -11.67 4.59
CA LEU A 76 -10.24 -11.80 4.05
C LEU A 76 -10.30 -12.85 2.94
N ARG A 77 -11.49 -13.35 2.61
CA ARG A 77 -11.65 -14.32 1.52
C ARG A 77 -11.56 -13.60 0.19
N ALA A 78 -10.97 -14.22 -0.82
CA ALA A 78 -10.88 -13.60 -2.14
C ALA A 78 -12.24 -13.33 -2.78
N GLY A 79 -13.26 -14.12 -2.42
CA GLY A 79 -14.65 -13.94 -2.83
C GLY A 79 -15.42 -12.86 -2.07
N ASP A 80 -14.87 -12.28 -1.00
CA ASP A 80 -15.53 -11.19 -0.27
C ASP A 80 -15.48 -9.89 -1.08
N GLU A 81 -16.57 -9.13 -1.04
CA GLU A 81 -16.71 -7.80 -1.65
C GLU A 81 -16.84 -6.72 -0.55
N GLY A 82 -16.32 -5.53 -0.82
CA GLY A 82 -16.62 -4.36 0.01
C GLY A 82 -15.43 -3.42 0.23
N TRP A 83 -15.65 -2.45 1.11
CA TRP A 83 -14.62 -1.50 1.51
C TRP A 83 -13.66 -2.12 2.52
N LEU A 84 -12.38 -2.10 2.19
CA LEU A 84 -11.31 -2.33 3.15
C LEU A 84 -10.91 -0.98 3.73
N VAL A 85 -10.76 -0.93 5.05
CA VAL A 85 -10.44 0.29 5.81
C VAL A 85 -9.16 0.02 6.58
N LEU A 86 -8.02 0.47 6.05
CA LEU A 86 -6.70 0.23 6.63
C LEU A 86 -6.27 1.42 7.49
N ASP A 87 -5.78 1.17 8.71
CA ASP A 87 -5.29 2.24 9.58
C ASP A 87 -3.95 2.79 9.05
N VAL A 88 -3.90 4.10 8.82
CA VAL A 88 -2.69 4.82 8.39
C VAL A 88 -2.39 6.03 9.28
N THR A 89 -2.96 6.03 10.49
CA THR A 89 -2.81 7.11 11.49
C THR A 89 -1.34 7.31 11.83
N ALA A 90 -0.60 6.22 12.05
CA ALA A 90 0.83 6.28 12.38
C ALA A 90 1.70 6.88 11.26
N ALA A 91 1.33 6.67 9.99
CA ALA A 91 2.04 7.29 8.86
C ALA A 91 1.76 8.81 8.79
N SER A 92 0.51 9.18 8.99
CA SER A 92 0.02 10.55 8.89
C SER A 92 0.66 11.47 9.94
N ASP A 93 0.81 10.99 11.18
CA ASP A 93 1.51 11.70 12.25
C ASP A 93 2.98 11.99 11.89
N ARG A 94 3.69 10.98 11.37
CA ARG A 94 5.10 11.11 10.95
C ARG A 94 5.29 12.09 9.79
N TRP A 95 4.35 12.10 8.86
CA TRP A 95 4.40 12.97 7.69
C TRP A 95 4.19 14.44 8.05
N LEU A 96 3.29 14.73 9.00
CA LEU A 96 3.11 16.09 9.53
C LEU A 96 4.38 16.60 10.21
N LEU A 97 5.03 15.76 11.02
CA LEU A 97 6.26 16.13 11.73
C LEU A 97 7.41 16.48 10.77
N LYS A 98 7.46 15.87 9.58
CA LYS A 98 8.60 16.01 8.67
C LYS A 98 8.33 16.82 7.40
N ARG A 99 7.11 17.35 7.19
CA ARG A 99 6.71 18.17 6.02
C ARG A 99 7.34 17.67 4.69
N HIS A 100 7.40 16.35 4.49
CA HIS A 100 8.11 15.73 3.37
C HIS A 100 7.22 15.63 2.12
N LYS A 101 7.88 15.54 0.95
CA LYS A 101 7.23 15.36 -0.35
C LYS A 101 7.06 13.89 -0.77
N ASP A 102 7.61 12.95 -0.01
CA ASP A 102 7.62 11.53 -0.35
C ASP A 102 6.62 10.74 0.49
N LEU A 103 5.35 11.14 0.45
CA LEU A 103 4.26 10.52 1.23
C LEU A 103 3.73 9.30 0.47
N GLY A 104 4.40 8.16 0.63
CA GLY A 104 4.06 6.92 -0.05
C GLY A 104 3.42 5.90 0.88
N LEU A 105 2.34 5.28 0.42
CA LEU A 105 1.82 4.02 0.95
C LEU A 105 2.07 2.91 -0.06
N ARG A 106 2.41 1.72 0.42
CA ARG A 106 2.55 0.51 -0.40
C ARG A 106 1.62 -0.58 0.12
N LEU A 107 0.77 -1.07 -0.78
CA LEU A 107 -0.21 -2.13 -0.52
C LEU A 107 0.29 -3.43 -1.13
N TYR A 108 0.35 -4.49 -0.33
CA TYR A 108 0.68 -5.85 -0.75
C TYR A 108 -0.57 -6.72 -0.67
N VAL A 109 -0.68 -7.67 -1.61
CA VAL A 109 -1.72 -8.71 -1.56
C VAL A 109 -1.06 -10.05 -1.78
N GLU A 110 -1.13 -10.92 -0.78
CA GLU A 110 -0.55 -12.25 -0.80
C GLU A 110 -1.65 -13.31 -0.61
N THR A 111 -1.46 -14.50 -1.16
CA THR A 111 -2.31 -15.67 -0.88
C THR A 111 -1.48 -16.74 -0.21
N GLU A 112 -2.07 -17.51 0.71
CA GLU A 112 -1.47 -18.78 1.14
C GLU A 112 -1.43 -19.70 -0.10
N ASP A 113 -0.22 -20.02 -0.58
CA ASP A 113 0.01 -20.93 -1.72
C ASP A 113 -0.23 -22.40 -1.35
#